data_AF-A0A3D0NM84-F1
#
_entry.id   AF-A0A3D0NM84-F1
#
_cell.length_a   1.000
_cell.length_b   1.000
_cell.length_c   1.000
_cell.angle_alpha   90.00
_cell.angle_beta   90.00
_cell.angle_gamma   90.00
#
_symmetry.space_group_name_H-M   'P 1'
#
loop_
_entity.id
_entity.type
_entity.pdbx_description
1 polymer ?
#
loop_
_entity_poly.entity_id
_entity_poly.type
_entity_poly.pdbx_seq_one_letter_code
_entity_poly.pdbx_strand_id
1 'polypeptide(L)'
;MTVLGVIVGAVAIAGFIRFNFTSGGDVVSDRKSSPEISDLTITIDTQEFDMSDGVAEIAPSQGSGTANTLRLIGVPVLGDSDGDGNPDAALLVQHDPGGSGTFYYAVVAINDGGSYRASNALLLGDRIEPRAVEFTDGRFVYTYAERKPGDAMSERGSVEKSVTVTVDNSTGAISSS
;
A
#
# COMPACT_ATOMS: atom_id res chain seq x y z
N MET A 1 -34.34 10.94 42.26
CA MET A 1 -34.32 11.10 40.79
C MET A 1 -32.96 10.61 40.31
N THR A 2 -32.97 9.41 39.71
CA THR A 2 -31.85 8.75 39.06
C THR A 2 -31.59 9.37 37.70
N VAL A 3 -30.33 9.62 37.34
CA VAL A 3 -29.89 9.54 35.94
C VAL A 3 -28.54 8.82 35.94
N LEU A 4 -28.60 7.55 35.52
CA LEU A 4 -27.46 6.75 35.08
C LEU A 4 -26.87 7.42 33.83
N GLY A 5 -25.61 7.83 33.88
CA GLY A 5 -24.84 8.17 32.69
C GLY A 5 -24.38 6.88 32.02
N VAL A 6 -25.04 6.52 30.91
CA VAL A 6 -24.60 5.44 30.02
C VAL A 6 -23.43 6.00 29.19
N ILE A 7 -22.20 5.59 29.51
CA ILE A 7 -21.06 5.78 28.62
C ILE A 7 -21.16 4.67 27.57
N VAL A 8 -21.66 5.01 26.38
CA VAL A 8 -21.54 4.15 25.20
C VAL A 8 -20.09 4.24 24.73
N GLY A 9 -19.29 3.26 25.14
CA GLY A 9 -17.96 3.06 24.57
C GLY A 9 -18.12 2.64 23.10
N ALA A 10 -17.70 3.51 22.18
CA ALA A 10 -17.57 3.17 20.78
C ALA A 10 -16.41 2.17 20.64
N VAL A 11 -16.75 0.89 20.48
CA VAL A 11 -15.79 -0.15 20.12
C VAL A 11 -15.55 -0.03 18.62
N ALA A 12 -14.49 0.67 18.22
CA ALA A 12 -13.96 0.58 16.86
C ALA A 12 -13.32 -0.80 16.70
N ILE A 13 -14.08 -1.74 16.14
CA ILE A 13 -13.55 -3.04 15.72
C ILE A 13 -12.74 -2.77 14.45
N ALA A 14 -11.46 -2.40 14.61
CA ALA A 14 -10.50 -2.48 13.54
C ALA A 14 -10.34 -3.97 13.19
N GLY A 15 -11.07 -4.41 12.16
CA GLY A 15 -10.99 -5.76 11.64
C GLY A 15 -9.58 -6.02 11.12
N PHE A 16 -8.82 -6.81 11.86
CA PHE A 16 -7.49 -7.26 11.48
C PHE A 16 -7.61 -8.38 10.45
N ILE A 17 -7.68 -8.04 9.17
CA ILE A 17 -7.63 -9.04 8.08
C ILE A 17 -6.16 -9.35 7.80
N ARG A 18 -5.72 -10.55 8.20
CA ARG A 18 -4.43 -11.13 7.79
C ARG A 18 -4.57 -11.68 6.37
N PHE A 19 -3.99 -10.98 5.39
CA PHE A 19 -3.79 -11.53 4.04
C PHE A 19 -2.46 -12.32 4.01
N ASN A 20 -2.53 -13.62 3.75
CA ASN A 20 -1.35 -14.47 3.51
C ASN A 20 -1.08 -14.52 2.01
N PHE A 21 -0.16 -13.69 1.53
CA PHE A 21 0.43 -13.85 0.20
C PHE A 21 1.41 -15.02 0.26
N THR A 22 1.18 -16.06 -0.55
CA THR A 22 2.08 -17.21 -0.65
C THR A 22 3.05 -16.94 -1.80
N SER A 23 4.29 -16.56 -1.49
CA SER A 23 5.37 -16.49 -2.48
C SER A 23 5.90 -17.90 -2.76
N GLY A 24 5.84 -18.35 -4.02
CA GLY A 24 6.45 -19.61 -4.47
C GLY A 24 7.98 -19.50 -4.61
N GLY A 25 8.68 -20.62 -4.41
CA GLY A 25 10.15 -20.82 -4.20
C GLY A 25 11.10 -20.13 -5.20
N ASP A 26 12.39 -19.90 -4.91
CA ASP A 26 13.36 -20.69 -4.12
C ASP A 26 14.30 -19.81 -3.25
N VAL A 27 14.99 -20.47 -2.31
CA VAL A 27 15.78 -19.95 -1.17
C VAL A 27 16.91 -18.95 -1.48
N VAL A 28 16.81 -17.72 -0.95
CA VAL A 28 17.92 -16.99 -0.32
C VAL A 28 17.42 -16.21 0.91
N SER A 29 17.92 -16.61 2.08
CA SER A 29 18.08 -15.89 3.35
C SER A 29 17.17 -14.72 3.70
N ASP A 30 16.30 -14.92 4.69
CA ASP A 30 15.99 -13.99 5.78
C ASP A 30 15.86 -12.49 5.44
N ARG A 31 15.22 -12.15 4.31
CA ARG A 31 14.73 -10.79 4.09
C ARG A 31 13.37 -10.66 4.77
N LYS A 32 13.38 -10.45 6.08
CA LYS A 32 12.48 -9.42 6.64
C LYS A 32 12.55 -8.23 5.68
N SER A 33 11.42 -7.60 5.36
CA SER A 33 11.44 -6.30 4.66
C SER A 33 12.59 -5.49 5.24
N SER A 34 13.57 -5.10 4.41
CA SER A 34 14.68 -4.30 4.92
C SER A 34 14.04 -3.15 5.69
N PRO A 35 14.42 -2.87 6.94
CA PRO A 35 13.81 -1.78 7.72
C PRO A 35 13.72 -0.49 6.90
N GLU A 36 14.71 -0.28 6.02
CA GLU A 36 14.77 0.82 5.06
C GLU A 36 13.57 0.92 4.10
N ILE A 37 12.99 -0.21 3.66
CA ILE A 37 11.81 -0.23 2.78
C ILE A 37 10.54 0.08 3.57
N SER A 38 10.43 -0.43 4.80
CA SER A 38 9.26 -0.19 5.66
C SER A 38 9.25 1.21 6.30
N ASP A 39 10.38 1.90 6.26
CA ASP A 39 10.60 3.22 6.86
C ASP A 39 10.76 4.34 5.82
N LEU A 40 10.29 4.11 4.58
CA LEU A 40 10.34 5.10 3.51
C LEU A 40 9.43 6.29 3.76
N THR A 41 9.85 7.47 3.31
CA THR A 41 8.94 8.60 3.12
C THR A 41 8.18 8.40 1.80
N ILE A 42 6.84 8.36 1.86
CA ILE A 42 5.96 8.23 0.69
C ILE A 42 5.13 9.50 0.54
N THR A 43 5.07 10.05 -0.67
CA THR A 43 4.21 11.21 -0.96
C THR A 43 2.92 10.77 -1.66
N ILE A 44 1.77 11.09 -1.05
CA ILE A 44 0.46 10.99 -1.70
C ILE A 44 -0.06 12.42 -1.92
N ASP A 45 -0.39 12.75 -3.16
CA ASP A 45 -0.73 14.11 -3.60
C ASP A 45 0.37 15.13 -3.25
N THR A 46 0.21 15.88 -2.15
CA THR A 46 1.20 16.84 -1.65
C THR A 46 1.60 16.57 -0.19
N GLN A 47 1.17 15.45 0.37
CA GLN A 47 1.37 15.09 1.76
C GLN A 47 2.41 13.98 1.85
N GLU A 48 3.47 14.24 2.61
CA GLU A 48 4.53 13.28 2.90
C GLU A 48 4.16 12.45 4.13
N PHE A 49 4.42 11.16 4.05
CA PHE A 49 4.20 10.19 5.11
C PHE A 49 5.53 9.52 5.43
N ASP A 50 6.10 9.86 6.59
CA ASP A 50 7.27 9.18 7.11
C ASP A 50 6.84 7.85 7.72
N MET A 51 7.08 6.76 6.97
CA MET A 51 6.71 5.42 7.42
C MET A 51 7.64 4.97 8.55
N SER A 52 7.11 4.18 9.45
CA SER A 52 7.88 3.45 10.46
C SER A 52 7.25 2.07 10.63
N ASP A 53 8.02 1.03 10.37
CA ASP A 53 7.56 -0.37 10.37
C ASP A 53 6.31 -0.58 9.51
N GLY A 54 6.28 0.07 8.34
CA GLY A 54 5.22 -0.07 7.35
C GLY A 54 3.94 0.70 7.66
N VAL A 55 3.97 1.65 8.59
CA VAL A 55 2.84 2.53 8.91
C VAL A 55 3.25 3.99 9.05
N ALA A 56 2.38 4.90 8.64
CA ALA A 56 2.47 6.33 8.96
C ALA A 56 1.10 6.86 9.36
N GLU A 57 1.08 7.84 10.26
CA GLU A 57 -0.14 8.50 10.71
C GLU A 57 0.09 10.01 10.82
N ILE A 58 -0.84 10.78 10.27
CA ILE A 58 -0.89 12.23 10.39
C ILE A 58 -2.18 12.59 11.13
N ALA A 59 -2.00 13.14 12.33
CA ALA A 59 -3.10 13.53 13.20
C ALA A 59 -3.99 14.60 12.54
N PRO A 60 -5.30 14.59 12.80
CA PRO A 60 -6.21 15.61 12.29
C PRO A 60 -5.84 16.99 12.86
N SER A 61 -5.84 18.02 12.00
CA SER A 61 -5.39 19.37 12.36
C SER A 61 -6.17 20.05 13.50
N GLN A 62 -7.40 19.59 13.82
CA GLN A 62 -8.31 20.26 14.77
C GLN A 62 -8.97 19.31 15.79
N GLY A 63 -8.39 18.13 16.05
CA GLY A 63 -8.78 17.29 17.20
C GLY A 63 -10.16 16.62 17.17
N SER A 64 -10.88 16.66 16.04
CA SER A 64 -12.19 15.99 15.86
C SER A 64 -12.32 15.23 14.52
N GLY A 65 -11.21 14.90 13.87
CA GLY A 65 -11.17 14.09 12.64
C GLY A 65 -10.64 12.69 12.89
N THR A 66 -10.86 11.78 11.94
CA THR A 66 -10.09 10.53 11.89
C THR A 66 -8.70 10.86 11.36
N ALA A 67 -7.66 10.17 11.85
CA ALA A 67 -6.30 10.37 11.38
C ALA A 67 -6.16 10.00 9.89
N ASN A 68 -5.23 10.66 9.20
CA ASN A 68 -4.82 10.26 7.86
C ASN A 68 -3.72 9.21 8.00
N THR A 69 -4.00 7.96 7.61
CA THR A 69 -3.05 6.85 7.78
C THR A 69 -2.61 6.24 6.46
N LEU A 70 -1.34 5.86 6.39
CA LEU A 70 -0.75 5.10 5.32
C LEU A 70 -0.22 3.77 5.86
N ARG A 71 -0.44 2.68 5.14
CA ARG A 71 -0.05 1.34 5.59
C ARG A 71 0.43 0.47 4.44
N LEU A 72 1.56 -0.19 4.63
CA LEU A 72 2.03 -1.24 3.75
C LEU A 72 1.17 -2.50 3.90
N ILE A 73 0.70 -3.04 2.79
CA ILE A 73 -0.13 -4.25 2.71
C ILE A 73 0.72 -5.38 2.13
N GLY A 74 0.76 -6.50 2.86
CA GLY A 74 1.54 -7.67 2.45
C GLY A 74 3.04 -7.49 2.64
N VAL A 75 3.81 -8.28 1.90
CA VAL A 75 5.28 -8.24 1.91
C VAL A 75 5.76 -7.58 0.61
N PRO A 76 6.77 -6.68 0.66
CA PRO A 76 7.37 -6.13 -0.55
C PRO A 76 7.87 -7.22 -1.51
N VAL A 77 7.65 -7.02 -2.80
CA VAL A 77 8.11 -7.95 -3.84
C VAL A 77 9.33 -7.38 -4.51
N LEU A 78 10.43 -8.14 -4.52
CA LEU A 78 11.71 -7.68 -5.03
C LEU A 78 11.86 -7.98 -6.52
N GLY A 79 12.52 -7.08 -7.25
CA GLY A 79 12.82 -7.24 -8.67
C GLY A 79 13.69 -6.09 -9.19
N ASP A 80 14.56 -6.38 -10.14
CA ASP A 80 15.42 -5.38 -10.82
C ASP A 80 14.61 -4.77 -11.98
N SER A 81 13.89 -3.67 -11.69
CA SER A 81 12.88 -3.13 -12.61
C SER A 81 13.41 -2.05 -13.55
N ASP A 82 14.55 -1.46 -13.23
CA ASP A 82 15.27 -0.51 -14.08
C ASP A 82 16.51 -1.12 -14.77
N GLY A 83 16.92 -2.33 -14.38
CA GLY A 83 18.00 -3.10 -15.02
C GLY A 83 19.40 -2.67 -14.59
N ASP A 84 19.53 -1.97 -13.46
CA ASP A 84 20.82 -1.51 -12.93
C ASP A 84 21.57 -2.57 -12.12
N GLY A 85 20.93 -3.73 -11.86
CA GLY A 85 21.47 -4.85 -11.10
C GLY A 85 21.21 -4.80 -9.60
N ASN A 86 20.59 -3.72 -9.09
CA ASN A 86 20.14 -3.58 -7.72
C ASN A 86 18.63 -3.89 -7.65
N PRO A 87 18.19 -4.84 -6.82
CA PRO A 87 16.76 -5.15 -6.76
C PRO A 87 15.99 -4.01 -6.09
N ASP A 88 15.00 -3.48 -6.80
CA ASP A 88 13.94 -2.62 -6.28
C ASP A 88 12.91 -3.44 -5.49
N ALA A 89 11.94 -2.76 -4.87
CA ALA A 89 10.82 -3.41 -4.21
C ALA A 89 9.46 -2.78 -4.56
N ALA A 90 8.53 -3.58 -5.07
CA ALA A 90 7.13 -3.20 -5.21
C ALA A 90 6.40 -3.24 -3.87
N LEU A 91 5.70 -2.14 -3.58
CA LEU A 91 4.89 -1.93 -2.39
C LEU A 91 3.44 -1.75 -2.79
N LEU A 92 2.54 -2.38 -2.02
CA LEU A 92 1.11 -2.10 -2.07
C LEU A 92 0.75 -1.30 -0.83
N VAL A 93 0.24 -0.09 -1.03
CA VAL A 93 0.02 0.87 0.06
C VAL A 93 -1.46 1.18 0.16
N GLN A 94 -2.03 1.06 1.36
CA GLN A 94 -3.38 1.48 1.71
C GLN A 94 -3.33 2.87 2.35
N HIS A 95 -4.19 3.78 1.89
CA HIS A 95 -4.34 5.14 2.36
C HIS A 95 -5.77 5.38 2.85
N ASP A 96 -5.90 5.73 4.13
CA ASP A 96 -7.15 6.10 4.77
C ASP A 96 -7.08 7.58 5.19
N PRO A 97 -7.58 8.53 4.38
CA PRO A 97 -7.44 9.97 4.63
C PRO A 97 -8.35 10.51 5.75
N GLY A 98 -8.95 9.63 6.55
CA GLY A 98 -9.90 9.98 7.60
C GLY A 98 -11.34 10.23 7.13
N GLY A 99 -11.67 9.91 5.88
CA GLY A 99 -13.01 9.99 5.29
C GLY A 99 -13.72 8.63 5.19
N SER A 100 -14.59 8.47 4.18
CA SER A 100 -15.32 7.21 3.90
C SER A 100 -14.68 6.34 2.83
N GLY A 101 -13.60 6.81 2.20
CA GLY A 101 -12.83 6.08 1.19
C GLY A 101 -11.57 5.46 1.78
N THR A 102 -11.16 4.36 1.18
CA THR A 102 -9.87 3.70 1.43
C THR A 102 -9.24 3.47 0.08
N PHE A 103 -8.10 4.09 -0.17
CA PHE A 103 -7.46 4.07 -1.48
C PHE A 103 -6.22 3.18 -1.46
N TYR A 104 -5.93 2.54 -2.57
CA TYR A 104 -4.78 1.66 -2.71
C TYR A 104 -3.87 2.17 -3.82
N TYR A 105 -2.56 2.14 -3.55
CA TYR A 105 -1.53 2.65 -4.44
C TYR A 105 -0.45 1.60 -4.66
N ALA A 106 0.07 1.56 -5.89
CA ALA A 106 1.37 0.97 -6.17
C ALA A 106 2.44 2.03 -5.91
N VAL A 107 3.51 1.63 -5.22
CA VAL A 107 4.74 2.41 -5.03
C VAL A 107 5.90 1.47 -5.27
N VAL A 108 6.96 1.93 -5.91
CA VAL A 108 8.21 1.16 -6.02
C VAL A 108 9.25 1.85 -5.15
N ALA A 109 9.89 1.09 -4.27
CA ALA A 109 11.09 1.47 -3.57
C ALA A 109 12.28 1.24 -4.51
N ILE A 110 12.79 2.32 -5.10
CA ILE A 110 13.92 2.28 -6.04
C ILE A 110 15.21 2.16 -5.25
N ASN A 111 16.07 1.21 -5.63
CA ASN A 111 17.31 0.90 -4.92
C ASN A 111 18.53 1.57 -5.57
N ASP A 112 18.96 2.71 -5.02
CA ASP A 112 20.15 3.42 -5.49
C ASP A 112 21.42 2.91 -4.79
N GLY A 113 21.89 1.71 -5.17
CA GLY A 113 23.15 1.17 -4.67
C GLY A 113 23.14 0.87 -3.16
N GLY A 114 22.00 0.42 -2.64
CA GLY A 114 21.81 -0.01 -1.26
C GLY A 114 21.01 0.96 -0.39
N SER A 115 20.55 2.09 -0.94
CA SER A 115 19.61 3.01 -0.28
C SER A 115 18.31 3.05 -1.06
N TYR A 116 17.17 3.04 -0.37
CA TYR A 116 15.87 3.07 -1.04
C TYR A 116 15.24 4.46 -1.03
N ARG A 117 14.62 4.84 -2.14
CA ARG A 117 13.71 5.99 -2.24
C ARG A 117 12.36 5.56 -2.82
N ALA A 118 11.26 6.16 -2.37
CA ALA A 118 9.96 5.90 -2.95
C ALA A 118 9.82 6.57 -4.34
N SER A 119 9.19 5.87 -5.29
CA SER A 119 8.65 6.46 -6.51
C SER A 119 7.45 7.37 -6.22
N ASN A 120 6.87 7.96 -7.25
CA ASN A 120 5.50 8.48 -7.14
C ASN A 120 4.53 7.34 -6.79
N ALA A 121 3.42 7.68 -6.13
CA ALA A 121 2.34 6.75 -5.87
C ALA A 121 1.36 6.69 -7.04
N LEU A 122 1.13 5.50 -7.57
CA LEU A 122 0.18 5.24 -8.64
C LEU A 122 -1.12 4.67 -8.07
N LEU A 123 -2.24 5.40 -8.23
CA LEU A 123 -3.54 4.96 -7.72
C LEU A 123 -4.03 3.69 -8.45
N LEU A 124 -4.31 2.64 -7.69
CA LEU A 124 -4.91 1.39 -8.17
C LEU A 124 -6.44 1.42 -8.06
N GLY A 125 -6.98 2.04 -6.99
CA GLY A 125 -8.43 2.25 -6.85
C GLY A 125 -8.91 2.53 -5.42
N ASP A 126 -10.23 2.73 -5.28
CA ASP A 126 -10.96 2.88 -4.01
C ASP A 126 -11.60 1.54 -3.62
N ARG A 127 -11.28 1.06 -2.41
CA ARG A 127 -11.79 -0.17 -1.80
C ARG A 127 -11.70 -1.39 -2.72
N ILE A 128 -10.53 -1.55 -3.30
CA ILE A 128 -10.18 -2.77 -4.04
C ILE A 128 -9.91 -3.93 -3.06
N GLU A 129 -9.96 -5.14 -3.57
CA GLU A 129 -9.54 -6.36 -2.87
C GLU A 129 -8.19 -6.83 -3.43
N PRO A 130 -7.06 -6.57 -2.76
CA PRO A 130 -5.75 -7.06 -3.20
C PRO A 130 -5.69 -8.58 -3.35
N ARG A 131 -5.01 -9.06 -4.40
CA ARG A 131 -4.87 -10.50 -4.70
C ARG A 131 -3.42 -10.94 -4.81
N ALA A 132 -2.61 -10.24 -5.59
CA ALA A 132 -1.19 -10.54 -5.78
C ALA A 132 -0.38 -9.27 -6.11
N VAL A 133 0.89 -9.29 -5.72
CA VAL A 133 1.94 -8.46 -6.31
C VAL A 133 3.01 -9.44 -6.76
N GLU A 134 3.45 -9.32 -8.01
CA GLU A 134 4.39 -10.25 -8.62
C GLU A 134 5.43 -9.47 -9.43
N PHE A 135 6.61 -10.06 -9.62
CA PHE A 135 7.62 -9.54 -10.54
C PHE A 135 7.81 -10.55 -11.67
N THR A 136 7.43 -10.18 -12.89
CA THR A 136 7.52 -11.01 -14.09
C THR A 136 7.97 -10.18 -15.27
N ASP A 137 8.81 -10.76 -16.13
CA ASP A 137 9.29 -10.12 -17.36
C ASP A 137 9.90 -8.72 -17.13
N GLY A 138 10.60 -8.54 -16.02
CA GLY A 138 11.23 -7.26 -15.64
C GLY A 138 10.26 -6.20 -15.12
N ARG A 139 9.01 -6.57 -14.78
CA ARG A 139 7.96 -5.62 -14.39
C ARG A 139 7.22 -6.11 -13.16
N PHE A 140 6.76 -5.15 -12.35
CA PHE A 140 5.85 -5.44 -11.25
C PHE A 140 4.41 -5.48 -11.74
N VAL A 141 3.66 -6.50 -11.33
CA VAL A 141 2.26 -6.70 -11.69
C VAL A 141 1.43 -6.75 -10.42
N TYR A 142 0.45 -5.85 -10.34
CA TYR A 142 -0.48 -5.75 -9.21
C TYR A 142 -1.83 -6.30 -9.64
N THR A 143 -2.27 -7.39 -9.01
CA THR A 143 -3.57 -8.00 -9.26
C THR A 143 -4.51 -7.76 -8.08
N TYR A 144 -5.71 -7.30 -8.38
CA TYR A 144 -6.73 -6.96 -7.39
C TYR A 144 -8.13 -7.13 -7.99
N ALA A 145 -9.16 -7.13 -7.14
CA ALA A 145 -10.54 -7.14 -7.60
C ALA A 145 -11.26 -5.84 -7.25
N GLU A 146 -11.95 -5.28 -8.23
CA GLU A 146 -12.87 -4.15 -8.09
C GLU A 146 -14.32 -4.63 -7.97
N ARG A 147 -15.18 -3.73 -7.49
CA ARG A 147 -16.64 -3.95 -7.49
C ARG A 147 -17.18 -3.85 -8.91
N LYS A 148 -18.34 -4.47 -9.18
CA LYS A 148 -18.98 -4.31 -10.49
C LYS A 148 -19.53 -2.89 -10.62
N PRO A 149 -19.66 -2.36 -11.85
CA PRO A 149 -20.36 -1.11 -12.08
C PRO A 149 -21.79 -1.18 -11.50
N GLY A 150 -22.11 -0.25 -10.60
CA GLY A 150 -23.42 -0.18 -9.95
C GLY A 150 -23.52 -0.88 -8.58
N ASP A 151 -22.51 -1.65 -8.17
CA ASP A 151 -22.48 -2.22 -6.82
C ASP A 151 -22.35 -1.13 -5.74
N ALA A 152 -22.93 -1.37 -4.57
CA ALA A 152 -22.78 -0.48 -3.42
C ALA A 152 -21.30 -0.42 -2.97
N MET A 153 -20.89 0.67 -2.30
CA MET A 153 -19.49 0.82 -1.87
C MET A 153 -19.07 -0.11 -0.72
N SER A 154 -20.03 -0.80 -0.11
CA SER A 154 -19.81 -1.84 0.90
C SER A 154 -19.70 -3.25 0.32
N GLU A 155 -19.99 -3.42 -0.97
CA GLU A 155 -19.90 -4.72 -1.64
C GLU A 155 -18.45 -5.12 -1.90
N ARG A 156 -18.19 -6.43 -1.89
CA ARG A 156 -16.84 -6.95 -2.07
C ARG A 156 -16.41 -6.90 -3.54
N GLY A 157 -15.14 -6.56 -3.79
CA GLY A 157 -14.54 -6.63 -5.12
C GLY A 157 -14.57 -8.04 -5.71
N SER A 158 -15.08 -8.17 -6.94
CA SER A 158 -15.24 -9.45 -7.66
C SER A 158 -14.80 -9.42 -9.13
N VAL A 159 -14.55 -8.24 -9.70
CA VAL A 159 -14.02 -8.08 -11.05
C VAL A 159 -12.51 -7.95 -10.97
N GLU A 160 -11.78 -9.00 -11.33
CA GLU A 160 -10.33 -8.99 -11.32
C GLU A 160 -9.76 -8.00 -12.35
N LYS A 161 -8.70 -7.31 -11.94
CA LYS A 161 -7.85 -6.46 -12.75
C LYS A 161 -6.40 -6.70 -12.41
N SER A 162 -5.55 -6.51 -13.40
CA SER A 162 -4.10 -6.48 -13.24
C SER A 162 -3.55 -5.20 -13.83
N VAL A 163 -2.66 -4.56 -13.10
CA VAL A 163 -1.93 -3.36 -13.54
C VAL A 163 -0.45 -3.72 -13.61
N THR A 164 0.14 -3.57 -14.78
CA THR A 164 1.59 -3.71 -14.96
C THR A 164 2.24 -2.34 -14.78
N VAL A 165 3.23 -2.27 -13.91
CA VAL A 165 3.96 -1.05 -13.59
C VAL A 165 5.29 -1.03 -14.33
N THR A 166 5.59 0.13 -14.92
CA THR A 166 6.86 0.42 -15.58
C THR A 166 7.57 1.54 -14.84
N VAL A 167 8.86 1.36 -14.58
CA VAL A 167 9.74 2.39 -14.02
C VAL A 167 10.43 3.15 -15.15
N ASP A 168 10.45 4.48 -15.05
CA ASP A 168 11.29 5.33 -15.89
C ASP A 168 12.70 5.37 -15.29
N ASN A 169 13.67 4.78 -15.98
CA ASN A 169 15.06 4.66 -15.47
C ASN A 169 15.77 6.00 -15.21
N SER A 170 15.28 7.12 -15.76
CA SER A 170 15.93 8.42 -15.57
C SER A 170 15.43 9.15 -14.32
N THR A 171 14.20 8.85 -13.90
CA THR A 171 13.53 9.56 -12.80
C THR A 171 13.18 8.65 -11.62
N GLY A 172 13.03 7.34 -11.85
CA GLY A 172 12.41 6.38 -10.93
C GLY A 172 10.89 6.54 -10.85
N ALA A 173 10.29 7.36 -11.72
CA ALA A 173 8.84 7.54 -11.74
C ALA A 173 8.17 6.30 -12.33
N ILE A 174 7.03 5.92 -11.78
CA ILE A 174 6.24 4.79 -12.22
C ILE A 174 5.00 5.20 -12.98
N SER A 175 4.65 4.39 -13.97
CA SER A 175 3.41 4.50 -14.75
C SER A 175 2.84 3.11 -15.03
N SER A 176 1.54 3.05 -15.34
CA SER A 176 0.91 1.83 -15.82
C SER A 176 0.73 1.84 -17.34
N SER A 177 0.83 0.64 -17.92
CA SER A 177 0.45 0.35 -19.32
C SER A 177 -0.88 -0.38 -19.41
#